data_AF-A0A1G2I270-F1
#
_entry.id   AF-A0A1G2I270-F1
#
_cell.length_a   1.000
_cell.length_b   1.000
_cell.length_c   1.000
_cell.angle_alpha   90.00
_cell.angle_beta   90.00
_cell.angle_gamma   90.00
#
_symmetry.space_group_name_H-M   'P 1'
#
loop_
_entity.id
_entity.type
_entity.pdbx_description
1 polymer ?
#
loop_
_entity_poly.entity_id
_entity_poly.type
_entity_poly.pdbx_seq_one_letter_code
_entity_poly.pdbx_strand_id
1 'polypeptide(L)' 'MLVLSRKLGEKIIIGENITITIVDLDLKKVRIGIEAPRDVPVFRSELLPQESRPKKEDRPPESPLASGSDHVV' A
#
# COMPACT_ATOMS: atom_id res chain seq x y z
N MET A 1 -8.50 -0.76 7.43
CA MET A 1 -8.47 0.71 7.54
C MET A 1 -8.32 1.06 9.01
N LEU A 2 -7.29 1.81 9.39
CA LEU A 2 -7.07 2.32 10.74
C LEU A 2 -7.44 3.80 10.79
N VAL A 3 -8.19 4.24 11.80
CA VAL A 3 -8.71 5.62 11.90
C VAL A 3 -8.13 6.29 13.14
N LEU A 4 -7.48 7.45 12.96
CA LEU A 4 -6.83 8.22 14.01
C LEU A 4 -7.21 9.70 13.89
N SER A 5 -7.58 10.32 15.00
CA SER A 5 -7.80 11.77 15.07
C SER A 5 -6.52 12.44 15.54
N ARG A 6 -6.01 13.41 14.75
CA ARG A 6 -4.79 14.17 15.04
C ARG A 6 -5.07 15.68 15.09
N LYS A 7 -4.38 16.39 15.98
CA LYS A 7 -4.35 17.86 16.04
C LYS A 7 -3.21 18.43 15.19
N LEU A 8 -3.23 19.74 14.99
CA LEU A 8 -2.15 20.48 14.34
C LEU A 8 -0.80 20.17 15.00
N GLY A 9 0.21 19.85 14.19
CA GLY A 9 1.56 19.49 14.65
C GLY A 9 1.72 18.05 15.13
N GLU A 10 0.63 17.29 15.31
CA GLU A 10 0.75 15.88 15.69
C GLU A 10 1.18 15.01 14.52
N LYS A 11 1.87 13.92 14.85
CA LYS A 11 2.46 12.99 13.89
C LYS A 11 1.86 11.59 13.98
N ILE A 12 1.89 10.88 12.87
CA ILE A 12 1.58 9.45 12.73
C ILE A 12 2.81 8.80 12.10
N ILE A 13 3.31 7.73 12.69
CA ILE A 13 4.46 6.97 12.19
C ILE A 13 3.94 5.65 11.62
N ILE A 14 4.40 5.29 10.41
CA ILE A 14 4.06 4.05 9.72
C ILE A 14 5.35 3.27 9.46
N GLY A 15 5.44 2.07 10.02
CA GLY A 15 6.68 1.29 9.97
C GLY A 15 7.82 2.02 10.67
N GLU A 16 9.01 2.00 10.07
CA GLU A 16 10.22 2.60 10.66
C GLU A 16 10.56 3.97 10.05
N ASN A 17 10.14 4.24 8.82
CA ASN A 17 10.71 5.35 8.02
C ASN A 17 9.67 6.31 7.43
N ILE A 18 8.37 6.11 7.66
CA ILE A 18 7.32 6.99 7.13
C ILE A 18 6.70 7.78 8.28
N THR A 19 6.72 9.11 8.16
CA THR A 19 6.11 10.02 9.12
C THR A 19 5.12 10.93 8.41
N ILE A 20 3.89 10.94 8.91
CA ILE A 20 2.82 11.82 8.46
C ILE A 20 2.60 12.88 9.53
N THR A 21 2.64 14.15 9.15
CA THR A 21 2.47 15.29 10.06
C THR A 21 1.27 16.13 9.62
N ILE A 22 0.42 16.53 10.55
CA ILE A 22 -0.63 17.52 10.28
C ILE A 22 0.01 18.91 10.33
N VAL A 23 0.20 19.51 9.16
CA VAL A 23 0.92 20.80 9.01
C VAL A 23 -0.01 21.98 9.13
N ASP A 24 -1.25 21.84 8.67
CA ASP A 24 -2.26 22.91 8.73
C ASP A 24 -3.69 22.35 8.72
N LEU A 25 -4.60 23.08 9.35
CA LEU A 25 -6.01 22.74 9.46
C LEU A 25 -6.87 23.96 9.09
N ASP A 26 -7.42 23.94 7.89
CA ASP A 26 -8.47 24.84 7.44
C ASP A 26 -9.84 24.16 7.60
N LEU A 27 -10.92 24.94 7.64
CA LEU A 27 -12.30 24.45 7.81
C LEU A 27 -12.71 23.31 6.86
N LYS A 28 -12.12 23.25 5.67
CA LYS A 28 -12.44 22.24 4.64
C LYS A 28 -11.22 21.51 4.09
N LYS A 29 -10.01 21.87 4.52
CA LYS A 29 -8.76 21.34 3.95
C LYS A 29 -7.76 21.07 5.06
N VAL A 30 -7.03 19.99 4.90
CA VAL A 30 -5.93 19.64 5.79
C VAL A 30 -4.66 19.64 4.95
N ARG A 31 -3.61 20.28 5.43
CA ARG A 31 -2.28 20.13 4.85
C ARG A 31 -1.54 19.05 5.61
N ILE A 32 -1.05 18.07 4.87
CA ILE A 32 -0.38 16.90 5.41
C ILE A 32 1.05 16.91 4.87
N GLY A 33 2.03 16.91 5.77
CA GLY A 33 3.42 16.64 5.45
C GLY A 33 3.67 15.14 5.48
N ILE A 34 4.33 14.62 4.46
CA ILE A 34 4.70 13.20 4.38
C ILE A 34 6.21 13.15 4.21
N GLU A 35 6.89 12.59 5.21
CA GLU A 35 8.31 12.26 5.17
C GLU A 35 8.40 10.76 4.92
N ALA A 36 9.03 10.38 3.82
CA ALA A 36 9.23 8.99 3.42
C ALA A 36 10.61 8.86 2.74
N PRO A 37 11.25 7.68 2.80
CA PRO A 37 12.51 7.45 2.13
C PRO A 37 12.32 7.40 0.60
N ARG A 38 13.40 7.58 -0.16
CA ARG A 38 13.36 7.78 -1.64
C ARG A 38 12.84 6.57 -2.42
N ASP A 39 12.95 5.39 -1.84
CA ASP A 39 12.46 4.11 -2.36
C ASP A 39 10.93 3.98 -2.24
N VAL A 40 10.29 4.77 -1.38
CA VAL A 40 8.83 4.77 -1.21
C VAL A 40 8.24 5.97 -1.93
N PRO A 41 7.66 5.78 -3.13
CA PRO A 41 7.07 6.89 -3.86
C PRO A 41 5.74 7.33 -3.22
N VAL A 42 5.54 8.66 -3.14
CA VAL A 42 4.33 9.26 -2.58
C VAL A 42 3.57 9.98 -3.70
N PHE A 43 2.33 9.58 -3.92
CA PHE A 43 1.48 10.14 -4.97
C PHE A 43 0.18 10.68 -4.40
N ARG A 44 -0.34 11.71 -5.06
CA ARG A 44 -1.74 12.14 -4.93
C ARG A 44 -2.62 11.11 -5.64
N SER A 45 -3.69 10.65 -5.00
CA SER A 45 -4.50 9.53 -5.49
C SER A 45 -5.12 9.82 -6.86
N GLU A 46 -5.51 11.07 -7.10
CA GLU A 46 -6.06 11.57 -8.36
C GLU A 46 -5.03 11.63 -9.50
N LEU A 47 -3.73 11.54 -9.19
CA LEU A 47 -2.64 11.54 -10.17
C LEU A 47 -2.02 10.16 -10.38
N LEU A 48 -2.60 9.10 -9.77
CA LEU A 48 -2.07 7.75 -9.91
C LEU A 48 -2.14 7.27 -11.37
N PRO A 49 -1.02 6.85 -11.98
CA PRO A 49 -1.03 6.18 -13.28
C PRO A 49 -1.82 4.87 -13.18
N GLN A 50 -2.68 4.57 -14.16
CA GLN A 50 -3.50 3.34 -14.14
C GLN A 50 -2.69 2.04 -14.07
N GLU A 51 -1.41 2.10 -14.44
CA GLU A 51 -0.48 0.96 -14.46
C GLU A 51 0.12 0.61 -13.09
N SER A 52 -0.08 1.44 -12.05
CA SER A 52 0.42 1.18 -10.69
C SER A 52 -0.57 0.43 -9.79
N ARG A 53 -1.61 -0.18 -10.36
CA ARG A 53 -2.34 -1.22 -9.63
C ARG A 53 -1.39 -2.41 -9.53
N PRO A 54 -1.07 -2.93 -8.32
CA PRO A 54 -0.35 -4.19 -8.23
C PRO A 54 -1.17 -5.21 -9.03
N LYS A 55 -0.61 -5.65 -10.15
CA LYS A 55 -1.11 -6.79 -10.91
C LYS A 55 -1.20 -7.89 -9.86
N LYS A 56 -2.42 -8.28 -9.48
CA LYS A 56 -2.60 -9.49 -8.68
C LYS A 56 -1.82 -10.54 -9.45
N GLU A 57 -0.71 -11.01 -8.90
CA GLU A 57 -0.02 -12.17 -9.44
C GLU A 57 -1.08 -13.27 -9.46
N ASP A 58 -1.54 -13.58 -10.68
CA ASP A 58 -2.20 -14.82 -11.01
C ASP A 58 -1.23 -15.92 -10.58
N ARG A 59 -1.36 -16.37 -9.33
CA ARG A 59 -0.78 -17.65 -8.93
C ARG A 59 -1.43 -18.67 -9.86
N PRO A 60 -0.66 -19.38 -10.72
CA PRO A 60 -1.23 -20.48 -11.47
C PRO A 60 -1.85 -21.45 -10.46
N PRO A 61 -3.04 -22.01 -10.72
CA PRO A 61 -3.55 -23.07 -9.88
C PRO A 61 -2.50 -24.19 -9.89
N GLU A 62 -2.01 -24.57 -8.72
CA GLU A 62 -1.22 -25.77 -8.55
C GLU A 62 -1.96 -26.90 -9.27
N SER A 63 -1.35 -27.44 -10.33
CA SER A 63 -1.91 -28.61 -11.00
C SER A 63 -1.88 -29.76 -10.00
N PRO A 64 -3.02 -30.44 -9.76
CA PRO A 64 -2.99 -31.65 -8.96
C PRO A 64 -2.17 -32.68 -9.74
N LEU A 65 -1.03 -33.07 -9.17
CA LEU A 65 -0.29 -34.25 -9.57
C LEU A 65 -1.21 -35.47 -9.38
N ALA A 66 -1.92 -35.85 -10.43
CA ALA A 66 -2.64 -37.12 -10.51
C ALA A 66 -2.62 -37.60 -11.97
N SER A 67 -1.50 -38.21 -12.36
CA SER A 67 -1.52 -39.21 -13.42
C SER A 67 -0.79 -40.42 -12.85
N GLY A 68 -1.58 -41.42 -12.45
CA GLY A 68 -1.09 -42.71 -12.01
C GLY A 68 -0.24 -43.36 -13.09
N SER A 69 1.02 -43.61 -12.75
CA SER A 69 1.82 -44.64 -13.37
C SER A 69 1.74 -45.87 -12.46
N ASP A 70 1.02 -46.90 -12.91
CA ASP A 70 1.66 -48.20 -13.13
C ASP A 70 0.72 -49.15 -13.87
N HIS A 71 0.99 -49.24 -15.17
CA HIS A 71 0.68 -50.40 -15.98
C HIS A 71 1.89 -51.33 -15.84
N VAL A 72 1.78 -52.39 -15.05
CA VAL A 72 2.77 -53.48 -15.04
C VAL A 72 2.04 -54.77 -15.43
N VAL A 73 2.62 -55.37 -16.46
CA VAL A 73 2.29 -56.62 -17.16
C VAL A 73 2.34 -57.81 -16.21
#